data_AF-N8WC98-F1
#
_entry.id   AF-N8WC98-F1
#
_cell.length_a   1.000
_cell.length_b   1.000
_cell.length_c   1.000
_cell.angle_alpha   90.00
_cell.angle_beta   90.00
_cell.angle_gamma   90.00
#
_symmetry.space_group_name_H-M   'P 1'
#
loop_
_entity.id
_entity.type
_entity.pdbx_description
1 polymer ?
#
loop_
_entity_poly.entity_id
_entity_poly.type
_entity_poly.pdbx_seq_one_letter_code
_entity_poly.pdbx_strand_id
1 'polypeptide(L)'
;MDVDKYFKLTRKRAPKTKPKSRPLPKAKEAYLETFEDLERTLQIFEIKYEKLFQFKSTKHWRYDFHLIEHRILIEISGGPWSGGRKGKLANKAWSLDKYNQAWEKGYTVVRIESSTRYKIDESGPPQIDATRVGQWLKSLKRHKFNEPDKTISTNGLD
;
A
#
# COMPACT_ATOMS: atom_id res chain seq x y z
N MET A 1 26.73 30.58 -27.61
CA MET A 1 27.76 30.23 -26.61
C MET A 1 28.28 28.84 -26.93
N ASP A 2 29.56 28.72 -27.27
CA ASP A 2 30.20 27.42 -27.48
C ASP A 2 30.26 26.66 -26.14
N VAL A 3 29.61 25.48 -26.09
CA VAL A 3 29.42 24.67 -24.88
C VAL A 3 30.77 24.19 -24.33
N ASP A 4 31.73 23.91 -25.20
CA ASP A 4 33.06 23.43 -24.82
C ASP A 4 33.88 24.55 -24.21
N LYS A 5 33.79 25.77 -24.76
CA LYS A 5 34.43 26.96 -24.19
C LYS A 5 33.86 27.29 -22.80
N TYR A 6 32.54 27.23 -22.62
CA TYR A 6 31.89 27.45 -21.32
C TYR A 6 32.32 26.41 -20.27
N PHE A 7 32.37 25.12 -20.64
CA PHE A 7 32.79 24.06 -19.72
C PHE A 7 34.28 24.18 -19.34
N LYS A 8 35.16 24.53 -20.29
CA LYS A 8 36.59 24.76 -20.00
C LYS A 8 36.80 25.89 -19.00
N LEU A 9 36.05 26.98 -19.12
CA LEU A 9 36.13 28.14 -18.22
C LEU A 9 35.48 27.91 -16.85
N THR A 10 34.35 27.20 -16.80
CA THR A 10 33.53 27.13 -15.57
C THR A 10 33.56 25.77 -14.87
N ARG A 11 34.04 24.72 -15.54
CA ARG A 11 33.88 23.30 -15.17
C ARG A 11 32.42 22.88 -14.92
N LYS A 12 31.44 23.71 -15.31
CA LYS A 12 30.01 23.44 -15.17
C LYS A 12 29.46 22.98 -16.51
N ARG A 13 28.76 21.85 -16.48
CA ARG A 13 27.99 21.39 -17.65
C ARG A 13 26.71 22.21 -17.75
N ALA A 14 26.23 22.43 -18.97
CA ALA A 14 24.94 23.05 -19.18
C ALA A 14 23.84 22.30 -18.38
N PRO A 15 22.84 23.01 -17.84
CA PRO A 15 21.71 22.38 -17.17
C PRO A 15 21.08 21.34 -18.08
N LYS A 16 20.84 20.13 -17.56
CA LYS A 16 20.14 19.09 -18.31
C LYS A 16 18.73 19.59 -18.62
N THR A 17 18.35 19.62 -19.90
CA THR A 17 17.02 20.00 -20.36
C THR A 17 15.96 18.95 -20.04
N LYS A 18 16.36 17.70 -19.81
CA LYS A 18 15.45 16.62 -19.44
C LYS A 18 15.01 16.75 -17.97
N PRO A 19 13.72 16.54 -17.66
CA PRO A 19 13.24 16.56 -16.29
C PRO A 19 13.98 15.52 -15.44
N LYS A 20 14.32 15.90 -14.21
CA LYS A 20 15.01 15.00 -13.26
C LYS A 20 14.09 13.89 -12.72
N SER A 21 12.77 14.12 -12.73
CA SER A 21 11.77 13.14 -12.31
C SER A 21 11.31 12.28 -13.48
N ARG A 22 11.26 10.97 -13.26
CA ARG A 22 10.51 10.04 -14.12
C ARG A 22 9.13 9.84 -13.50
N PRO A 23 8.05 9.82 -14.30
CA PRO A 23 6.73 9.50 -13.80
C PRO A 23 6.71 8.07 -13.24
N LEU A 24 5.74 7.79 -12.38
CA LEU A 24 5.52 6.43 -11.90
C LEU A 24 5.23 5.49 -13.07
N PRO A 25 5.67 4.22 -13.00
CA PRO A 25 5.27 3.23 -13.99
C PRO A 25 3.74 3.14 -14.01
N LYS A 26 3.16 2.89 -15.18
CA LYS A 26 1.73 2.63 -15.28
C LYS A 26 1.38 1.38 -14.45
N ALA A 27 0.19 1.42 -13.84
CA ALA A 27 -0.36 0.25 -13.15
C ALA A 27 -0.54 -0.91 -14.13
N LYS A 28 -0.39 -2.14 -13.65
CA LYS A 28 -0.74 -3.33 -14.43
C LYS A 28 -2.26 -3.51 -14.48
N GLU A 29 -2.78 -4.11 -15.54
CA GLU A 29 -4.21 -4.44 -15.70
C GLU A 29 -4.72 -5.28 -14.52
N ALA A 30 -4.00 -6.35 -14.15
CA ALA A 30 -4.36 -7.19 -13.00
C ALA A 30 -4.48 -6.41 -11.68
N TYR A 31 -3.68 -5.35 -11.50
CA TYR A 31 -3.83 -4.48 -10.32
C TYR A 31 -5.13 -3.66 -10.40
N LEU A 32 -5.49 -3.14 -11.58
CA LEU A 32 -6.69 -2.34 -11.77
C LEU A 32 -7.95 -3.18 -11.53
N GLU A 33 -7.99 -4.38 -12.12
CA GLU A 33 -9.05 -5.37 -11.90
C GLU A 33 -9.18 -5.73 -10.43
N THR A 34 -8.06 -6.09 -9.77
CA THR A 34 -8.07 -6.40 -8.32
C THR A 34 -8.53 -5.22 -7.48
N PHE A 35 -8.16 -3.99 -7.84
CA PHE A 35 -8.56 -2.78 -7.12
C PHE A 35 -10.08 -2.55 -7.23
N GLU A 36 -10.64 -2.66 -8.43
CA GLU A 36 -12.07 -2.52 -8.69
C GLU A 36 -12.90 -3.62 -8.02
N ASP A 37 -12.46 -4.88 -8.14
CA ASP A 37 -13.14 -6.02 -7.51
C ASP A 37 -13.13 -5.94 -5.98
N LEU A 38 -12.01 -5.51 -5.39
CA LEU A 38 -11.89 -5.32 -3.96
C LEU A 38 -12.79 -4.17 -3.49
N GLU A 39 -12.81 -3.05 -4.19
CA GLU A 39 -13.72 -1.93 -3.91
C GLU A 39 -15.18 -2.39 -3.94
N ARG A 40 -15.59 -3.09 -5.01
CA ARG A 40 -16.95 -3.62 -5.15
C ARG A 40 -17.30 -4.58 -4.01
N THR A 41 -16.38 -5.46 -3.64
CA THR A 41 -16.59 -6.43 -2.56
C THR A 41 -16.75 -5.75 -1.20
N LEU A 42 -15.96 -4.73 -0.91
CA LEU A 42 -16.09 -3.93 0.32
C LEU A 42 -17.44 -3.23 0.40
N GLN A 43 -17.94 -2.70 -0.72
CA GLN A 43 -19.28 -2.11 -0.80
C GLN A 43 -20.38 -3.15 -0.55
N ILE A 44 -20.30 -4.32 -1.18
CA ILE A 44 -21.27 -5.42 -1.00
C ILE A 44 -21.34 -5.88 0.46
N PHE A 45 -20.20 -5.96 1.15
CA PHE A 45 -20.15 -6.35 2.55
C PHE A 45 -20.35 -5.19 3.53
N GLU A 46 -20.61 -3.98 3.02
CA GLU A 46 -20.82 -2.77 3.81
C GLU A 46 -19.69 -2.56 4.83
N ILE A 47 -18.45 -2.78 4.40
CA ILE A 47 -17.26 -2.52 5.21
C ILE A 47 -16.83 -1.09 4.93
N LYS A 48 -16.73 -0.25 5.95
CA LYS A 48 -16.27 1.14 5.78
C LYS A 48 -14.79 1.17 5.40
N TYR A 49 -14.48 1.89 4.33
CA TYR A 49 -13.11 1.99 3.82
C TYR A 49 -12.75 3.40 3.35
N GLU A 50 -11.45 3.69 3.35
CA GLU A 50 -10.84 4.83 2.68
C GLU A 50 -9.93 4.34 1.56
N LYS A 51 -9.94 5.02 0.40
CA LYS A 51 -9.05 4.71 -0.72
C LYS A 51 -7.76 5.51 -0.63
N LEU A 52 -6.69 4.93 -1.17
CA LEU A 52 -5.40 5.61 -1.39
C LEU A 52 -4.81 6.23 -0.11
N PHE A 53 -4.97 5.52 0.99
CA PHE A 53 -4.68 6.00 2.33
C PHE A 53 -3.19 6.25 2.58
N GLN A 54 -2.88 7.33 3.28
CA GLN A 54 -1.52 7.72 3.60
C GLN A 54 -1.45 8.38 4.99
N PHE A 55 -0.51 7.92 5.84
CA PHE A 55 -0.32 8.52 7.18
C PHE A 55 0.28 9.93 7.12
N LYS A 56 1.25 10.14 6.23
CA LYS A 56 2.00 11.40 6.07
C LYS A 56 2.14 11.71 4.59
N SER A 57 1.62 12.86 4.15
CA SER A 57 1.66 13.30 2.74
C SER A 57 3.07 13.47 2.15
N THR A 58 4.09 13.61 3.01
CA THR A 58 5.48 13.89 2.63
C THR A 58 6.25 12.65 2.13
N LYS A 59 5.72 11.45 2.35
CA LYS A 59 6.37 10.20 1.93
C LYS A 59 5.86 9.78 0.55
N HIS A 60 6.67 9.03 -0.20
CA HIS A 60 6.32 8.56 -1.55
C HIS A 60 5.80 7.11 -1.51
N TRP A 61 4.89 6.83 -0.60
CA TRP A 61 4.20 5.55 -0.49
C TRP A 61 2.78 5.77 0.05
N ARG A 62 1.87 4.86 -0.28
CA ARG A 62 0.47 4.84 0.18
C ARG A 62 0.02 3.39 0.37
N TYR A 63 -1.10 3.21 1.03
CA TYR A 63 -1.91 1.99 1.02
C TYR A 63 -3.06 2.18 0.04
N ASP A 64 -3.54 1.08 -0.56
CA ASP A 64 -4.61 1.17 -1.56
C ASP A 64 -5.97 1.30 -0.87
N PHE A 65 -6.16 0.59 0.25
CA PHE A 65 -7.35 0.72 1.10
C PHE A 65 -6.99 0.76 2.59
N HIS A 66 -7.80 1.46 3.36
CA HIS A 66 -7.82 1.43 4.82
C HIS A 66 -9.21 0.99 5.27
N LEU A 67 -9.30 -0.17 5.92
CA LEU A 67 -10.54 -0.67 6.52
C LEU A 67 -10.66 -0.07 7.93
N ILE A 68 -11.47 0.99 8.04
CA ILE A 68 -11.54 1.87 9.21
C ILE A 68 -11.85 1.09 10.48
N GLU A 69 -12.86 0.23 10.40
CA GLU A 69 -13.39 -0.51 11.56
C GLU A 69 -12.44 -1.60 12.05
N HIS A 70 -11.59 -2.13 11.16
CA HIS A 70 -10.68 -3.23 11.47
C HIS A 70 -9.25 -2.76 11.72
N ARG A 71 -8.94 -1.48 11.49
CA ARG A 71 -7.57 -0.95 11.44
C ARG A 71 -6.65 -1.81 10.56
N ILE A 72 -7.18 -2.25 9.42
CA ILE A 72 -6.43 -3.01 8.42
C ILE A 72 -6.07 -2.09 7.26
N LEU A 73 -4.80 -2.12 6.86
CA LEU A 73 -4.31 -1.46 5.66
C LEU A 73 -4.04 -2.50 4.58
N ILE A 74 -4.58 -2.27 3.40
CA ILE A 74 -4.45 -3.17 2.26
C ILE A 74 -3.48 -2.56 1.25
N GLU A 75 -2.55 -3.38 0.77
CA GLU A 75 -1.66 -3.07 -0.33
C GLU A 75 -1.84 -4.08 -1.45
N ILE A 76 -2.08 -3.63 -2.68
CA ILE A 76 -2.22 -4.49 -3.85
C ILE A 76 -0.90 -4.51 -4.63
N SER A 77 -0.37 -5.70 -4.88
CA SER A 77 0.84 -5.90 -5.67
C SER A 77 0.67 -5.40 -7.11
N GLY A 78 1.76 -5.05 -7.79
CA GLY A 78 1.71 -4.66 -9.20
C GLY A 78 1.13 -3.27 -9.46
N GLY A 79 0.74 -2.55 -8.41
CA GLY A 79 0.38 -1.14 -8.47
C GLY A 79 1.60 -0.23 -8.65
N PRO A 80 1.39 1.02 -9.10
CA PRO A 80 2.45 1.99 -9.35
C PRO A 80 3.26 2.37 -8.10
N TRP A 81 2.67 2.15 -6.92
CA TRP A 81 3.23 2.43 -5.60
C TRP A 81 3.65 1.18 -4.82
N SER A 82 3.24 0.00 -5.28
CA SER A 82 3.72 -1.28 -4.72
C SER A 82 5.18 -1.46 -5.15
N GLY A 83 6.06 -1.90 -4.24
CA GLY A 83 7.52 -1.89 -4.38
C GLY A 83 8.14 -2.67 -5.56
N GLY A 84 7.41 -2.99 -6.64
CA GLY A 84 7.87 -3.69 -7.84
C GLY A 84 8.91 -2.96 -8.70
N ARG A 85 9.60 -1.93 -8.17
CA ARG A 85 10.75 -1.34 -8.83
C ARG A 85 11.88 -2.37 -8.81
N LYS A 86 12.31 -2.85 -9.97
CA LYS A 86 13.42 -3.81 -10.06
C LYS A 86 14.78 -3.13 -9.80
N GLY A 87 15.80 -3.92 -9.44
CA GLY A 87 17.19 -3.48 -9.35
C GLY A 87 17.52 -2.67 -8.08
N LYS A 88 18.47 -1.74 -8.16
CA LYS A 88 18.99 -0.95 -7.00
C LYS A 88 17.93 -0.13 -6.26
N LEU A 89 16.73 0.02 -6.82
CA LEU A 89 15.59 0.73 -6.23
C LEU A 89 14.53 -0.21 -5.62
N ALA A 90 14.69 -1.53 -5.76
CA ALA A 90 13.79 -2.53 -5.17
C ALA A 90 13.80 -2.47 -3.64
N ASN A 91 15.00 -2.31 -3.08
CA ASN A 91 15.23 -2.33 -1.64
C ASN A 91 15.44 -0.92 -1.06
N LYS A 92 15.11 0.15 -1.81
CA LYS A 92 15.22 1.49 -1.23
C LYS A 92 14.25 1.57 -0.05
N ALA A 93 14.70 2.21 1.04
CA ALA A 93 14.15 2.30 2.40
C ALA A 93 12.66 2.69 2.58
N TRP A 94 11.84 2.61 1.54
CA TRP A 94 10.42 2.93 1.52
C TRP A 94 9.53 1.80 2.04
N SER A 95 9.95 0.53 1.96
CA SER A 95 9.17 -0.62 2.46
C SER A 95 9.32 -0.81 3.97
N LEU A 96 10.54 -0.72 4.50
CA LEU A 96 10.81 -0.96 5.92
C LEU A 96 10.16 0.10 6.83
N ASP A 97 10.33 1.39 6.49
CA ASP A 97 9.73 2.51 7.23
C ASP A 97 8.19 2.49 7.14
N LYS A 98 7.63 1.98 6.03
CA LYS A 98 6.18 1.95 5.79
C LYS A 98 5.48 0.98 6.74
N TYR A 99 5.93 -0.28 6.79
CA TYR A 99 5.30 -1.29 7.63
C TYR A 99 5.54 -1.02 9.13
N ASN A 100 6.72 -0.54 9.50
CA ASN A 100 7.00 -0.12 10.87
C ASN A 100 6.06 1.01 11.32
N GLN A 101 5.83 2.03 10.48
CA GLN A 101 4.88 3.10 10.80
C GLN A 101 3.43 2.63 10.95
N ALA A 102 3.01 1.63 10.17
CA ALA A 102 1.69 1.04 10.36
C ALA A 102 1.59 0.28 11.69
N TRP A 103 2.61 -0.54 11.99
CA TRP A 103 2.69 -1.30 13.23
C TRP A 103 2.71 -0.40 14.47
N GLU A 104 3.56 0.63 14.49
CA GLU A 104 3.64 1.63 15.56
C GLU A 104 2.31 2.34 15.81
N LYS A 105 1.47 2.48 14.78
CA LYS A 105 0.14 3.09 14.85
C LYS A 105 -0.97 2.07 15.16
N GLY A 106 -0.63 0.81 15.37
CA GLY A 106 -1.58 -0.27 15.68
C GLY A 106 -2.41 -0.73 14.49
N TYR A 107 -1.88 -0.60 13.27
CA TYR A 107 -2.51 -1.12 12.05
C TYR A 107 -1.92 -2.46 11.65
N THR A 108 -2.80 -3.36 11.22
CA THR A 108 -2.40 -4.60 10.54
C THR A 108 -2.30 -4.34 9.05
N VAL A 109 -1.17 -4.68 8.44
CA VAL A 109 -1.00 -4.57 6.99
C VAL A 109 -1.24 -5.92 6.34
N VAL A 110 -2.03 -5.97 5.28
CA VAL A 110 -2.27 -7.16 4.46
C VAL A 110 -1.95 -6.85 3.00
N ARG A 111 -1.19 -7.74 2.37
CA ARG A 111 -0.80 -7.60 0.97
C ARG A 111 -1.64 -8.51 0.08
N ILE A 112 -2.28 -7.94 -0.92
CA ILE A 112 -3.02 -8.67 -1.94
C ILE A 112 -2.14 -8.87 -3.17
N GLU A 113 -1.92 -10.11 -3.54
CA GLU A 113 -1.16 -10.47 -4.73
C GLU A 113 -2.12 -10.55 -5.91
N SER A 114 -2.06 -9.53 -6.77
CA SER A 114 -2.85 -9.42 -8.00
C SER A 114 -2.33 -10.32 -9.12
N SER A 115 -1.08 -10.79 -9.02
CA SER A 115 -0.51 -11.70 -10.01
C SER A 115 -0.76 -13.14 -9.58
N THR A 116 -1.14 -13.99 -10.53
CA THR A 116 -1.28 -15.45 -10.34
C THR A 116 0.03 -16.14 -9.90
N ARG A 117 1.18 -15.51 -10.14
CA ARG A 117 2.48 -15.98 -9.64
C ARG A 117 3.13 -14.91 -8.78
N TYR A 118 3.26 -15.20 -7.50
CA TYR A 118 3.98 -14.36 -6.54
C TYR A 118 4.90 -15.23 -5.67
N LYS A 119 5.85 -14.57 -5.01
CA LYS A 119 6.71 -15.21 -4.01
C LYS A 119 6.08 -14.96 -2.65
N ILE A 120 6.02 -16.02 -1.85
CA ILE A 120 5.66 -15.92 -0.45
C ILE A 120 6.86 -15.33 0.29
N ASP A 121 6.63 -14.26 1.05
CA ASP A 121 7.60 -13.58 1.89
C ASP A 121 7.12 -13.67 3.34
N GLU A 122 7.65 -14.65 4.06
CA GLU A 122 7.30 -14.91 5.47
C GLU A 122 7.76 -13.79 6.41
N SER A 123 8.71 -12.96 5.97
CA SER A 123 9.20 -11.81 6.75
C SER A 123 8.34 -10.54 6.57
N GLY A 124 7.44 -10.57 5.58
CA GLY A 124 6.59 -9.46 5.21
C GLY A 124 5.20 -9.50 5.86
N PRO A 125 4.31 -8.55 5.50
CA PRO A 125 2.91 -8.62 5.90
C PRO A 125 2.23 -9.86 5.30
N PRO A 126 1.17 -10.38 5.94
CA PRO A 126 0.37 -11.48 5.40
C PRO A 126 -0.02 -11.26 3.94
N GLN A 127 0.24 -12.26 3.10
CA GLN A 127 -0.06 -12.23 1.67
C GLN A 127 -1.32 -13.06 1.36
N ILE A 128 -2.24 -12.49 0.61
CA ILE A 128 -3.49 -13.12 0.18
C ILE A 128 -3.57 -13.02 -1.34
N ASP A 129 -3.90 -14.14 -1.99
CA ASP A 129 -4.19 -14.17 -3.41
C ASP A 129 -5.45 -13.36 -3.73
N ALA A 130 -5.42 -12.53 -4.79
CA ALA A 130 -6.57 -11.73 -5.22
C ALA A 130 -7.87 -12.56 -5.34
N THR A 131 -7.79 -13.81 -5.82
CA THR A 131 -8.93 -14.72 -5.94
C THR A 131 -9.57 -15.11 -4.61
N ARG A 132 -8.81 -15.04 -3.50
CA ARG A 132 -9.26 -15.42 -2.15
C ARG A 132 -9.70 -14.23 -1.30
N VAL A 133 -9.50 -12.99 -1.78
CA VAL A 133 -9.82 -11.77 -1.04
C VAL A 133 -11.29 -11.70 -0.66
N GLY A 134 -12.20 -12.09 -1.56
CA GLY A 134 -13.63 -12.06 -1.26
C GLY A 134 -14.02 -12.97 -0.08
N GLN A 135 -13.42 -14.17 0.00
CA GLN A 135 -13.66 -15.08 1.13
C GLN A 135 -13.06 -14.54 2.43
N TRP A 136 -11.90 -13.90 2.36
CA TRP A 136 -11.26 -13.28 3.51
C TRP A 136 -12.05 -12.06 4.03
N LEU A 137 -12.55 -11.18 3.17
CA LEU A 137 -13.41 -10.07 3.58
C LEU A 137 -14.73 -10.58 4.20
N LYS A 138 -15.29 -11.66 3.63
CA LYS A 138 -16.47 -12.33 4.19
C LYS A 138 -16.21 -12.88 5.59
N SER A 139 -15.03 -13.47 5.84
CA SER A 139 -14.67 -13.98 7.17
C SER A 139 -14.43 -12.84 8.17
N LEU A 140 -13.83 -11.73 7.75
CA LEU A 140 -13.68 -10.52 8.58
C LEU A 140 -15.02 -9.97 9.05
N LYS A 141 -16.01 -9.86 8.15
CA LYS A 141 -17.36 -9.40 8.51
C LYS A 141 -18.03 -10.35 9.51
N ARG A 142 -17.88 -11.67 9.33
CA ARG A 142 -18.42 -12.69 10.25
C ARG A 142 -17.79 -12.63 11.62
N HIS A 143 -16.47 -12.48 11.70
CA HIS A 143 -15.78 -12.40 12.99
C HIS A 143 -16.27 -11.20 13.80
N LYS A 144 -16.52 -10.06 13.16
CA LYS A 144 -17.11 -8.89 13.84
C LYS A 144 -18.53 -9.15 14.36
N PHE A 145 -19.36 -9.87 13.59
CA PHE A 145 -20.71 -10.22 14.02
C PHE A 145 -20.72 -11.19 15.22
N ASN A 146 -19.69 -12.04 15.35
CA ASN A 146 -19.59 -13.05 16.40
C ASN A 146 -18.76 -12.60 17.62
N GLU A 147 -18.17 -11.40 17.59
CA GLU A 147 -17.46 -10.87 18.76
C GLU A 147 -18.52 -10.54 19.83
N PRO A 148 -18.49 -11.17 21.02
CA PRO A 148 -19.47 -10.85 22.06
C PRO A 148 -19.30 -9.38 22.41
N ASP A 149 -20.41 -8.63 22.41
CA ASP A 149 -20.43 -7.25 22.87
C ASP A 149 -19.72 -7.22 24.23
N LYS A 150 -18.56 -6.55 24.26
CA LYS A 150 -17.91 -6.16 25.52
C LYS A 150 -18.82 -5.10 26.14
N THR A 151 -19.93 -5.56 26.69
CA THR A 151 -20.78 -4.81 27.59
C THR A 151 -19.87 -4.27 28.67
N ILE A 152 -19.83 -2.95 28.74
CA ILE A 152 -19.10 -2.18 29.72
C ILE A 152 -19.40 -2.80 31.09
N SER A 153 -18.37 -3.32 31.74
CA SER A 153 -18.47 -3.71 33.15
C SER A 153 -18.69 -2.43 33.94
N THR A 154 -19.96 -2.14 34.21
CA THR A 154 -20.38 -1.13 35.18
C THR A 154 -20.06 -1.67 36.56
N ASN A 155 -18.79 -1.61 36.95
CA ASN A 155 -18.44 -1.73 38.37
C ASN A 155 -18.69 -0.36 39.01
N GLY A 156 -19.97 -0.14 39.36
CA GLY A 156 -20.36 0.81 40.38
C GLY A 156 -20.61 0.04 41.67
N LEU A 157 -20.05 0.57 42.79
CA LEU A 157 -20.22 0.17 44.19
C LEU A 157 -19.52 -1.17 44.53
N ASP A 158 -18.54 -1.24 45.44
CA ASP A 158 -18.46 -0.66 46.80
C ASP A 158 -17.11 0.01 47.15
#